data_AF-A0A2J7QP80-F1
#
_entry.id   AF-A0A2J7QP80-F1
#
_cell.length_a   1.000
_cell.length_b   1.000
_cell.length_c   1.000
_cell.angle_alpha   90.00
_cell.angle_beta   90.00
_cell.angle_gamma   90.00
#
_symmetry.space_group_name_H-M   'P 1'
#
loop_
_entity.id
_entity.type
_entity.pdbx_description
1 polymer ?
#
loop_
_entity_poly.entity_id
_entity_poly.type
_entity_poly.pdbx_seq_one_letter_code
_entity_poly.pdbx_strand_id
1 'polypeptide(L)'
;MKVLSRQAIHNLVNRFRLTGLLIDKKQKHNHRVLTEENFDNIGARLEHTPRKSLKRLPQGTGVSKSRRATQLLKLRPYKSTVIHVLQPRDPASRVRFCSWFLQFIVEGEIDRQLTFFSDEAWFHLQGYNETVNCEKYVHVILGQSFPELTEDERLNGWFQQDSAAAHTARVSMQALSDVSRKRIIISDIWAASSPDLDPRDFFFCGCLKDRVHSSNPRTEEPKENISREIANILAEQLERVNQYLLRRCDECLRVE
;
A
#
# COMPACT_ATOMS: atom_id res chain seq x y z
N MET A 1 22.50 -43.09 -26.32
CA MET A 1 21.34 -43.11 -27.25
C MET A 1 20.28 -44.04 -26.69
N LYS A 2 19.02 -43.59 -26.54
CA LYS A 2 17.90 -44.49 -26.18
C LYS A 2 17.44 -45.23 -27.44
N VAL A 3 17.47 -46.55 -27.39
CA VAL A 3 16.95 -47.41 -28.48
C VAL A 3 15.44 -47.55 -28.32
N LEU A 4 14.70 -47.40 -29.41
CA LEU A 4 13.24 -47.55 -29.42
C LEU A 4 12.87 -49.02 -29.17
N SER A 5 11.79 -49.25 -28.41
CA SER A 5 11.30 -50.60 -28.15
C SER A 5 10.75 -51.25 -29.42
N ARG A 6 10.82 -52.59 -29.49
CA ARG A 6 10.29 -53.38 -30.61
C ARG A 6 8.81 -53.08 -30.89
N GLN A 7 8.03 -52.81 -29.83
CA GLN A 7 6.62 -52.43 -29.96
C GLN A 7 6.43 -51.05 -30.60
N ALA A 8 7.27 -50.08 -30.25
CA ALA A 8 7.23 -48.75 -30.86
C ALA A 8 7.54 -48.83 -32.36
N ILE A 9 8.55 -49.64 -32.74
CA ILE A 9 8.90 -49.88 -34.15
C ILE A 9 7.72 -50.53 -34.89
N HIS A 10 7.11 -51.56 -34.32
CA HIS A 10 5.98 -52.26 -34.94
C HIS A 10 4.76 -51.34 -35.13
N ASN A 11 4.44 -50.51 -34.13
CA ASN A 11 3.35 -49.53 -34.22
C ASN A 11 3.61 -48.46 -35.30
N LEU A 12 4.88 -48.05 -35.45
CA LEU A 12 5.27 -47.07 -36.47
C LEU A 12 5.12 -47.63 -37.88
N VAL A 13 5.59 -48.87 -38.10
CA VAL A 13 5.48 -49.58 -39.39
C VAL A 13 4.02 -49.80 -39.77
N ASN A 14 3.18 -50.24 -38.82
CA ASN A 14 1.75 -50.43 -39.09
C ASN A 14 1.05 -49.11 -39.41
N ARG A 15 1.39 -48.02 -38.71
CA ARG A 15 0.85 -46.69 -39.01
C ARG A 15 1.25 -46.22 -40.40
N PHE A 16 2.50 -46.41 -40.79
CA PHE A 16 2.99 -46.07 -42.12
C PHE A 16 2.28 -46.87 -43.21
N ARG A 17 2.13 -48.20 -43.02
CA ARG A 17 1.41 -49.06 -43.97
C ARG A 17 -0.05 -48.67 -44.16
N LEU A 18 -0.71 -48.20 -43.09
CA LEU A 18 -2.13 -47.84 -43.13
C LEU A 18 -2.39 -46.42 -43.64
N THR A 19 -1.46 -45.48 -43.46
CA THR A 19 -1.73 -44.05 -43.71
C THR A 19 -0.73 -43.36 -44.64
N GLY A 20 0.37 -44.02 -45.00
CA GLY A 20 1.47 -43.46 -45.80
C GLY A 20 2.26 -42.35 -45.09
N LEU A 21 1.94 -42.03 -43.84
CA LEU A 21 2.51 -40.90 -43.11
C LEU A 21 2.95 -41.33 -41.71
N LEU A 22 4.08 -40.79 -41.26
CA LEU A 22 4.60 -40.99 -39.90
C LEU A 22 4.19 -39.87 -38.93
N ILE A 23 3.47 -38.87 -39.41
CA ILE A 23 3.05 -37.70 -38.63
C ILE A 23 1.86 -38.09 -37.75
N ASP A 24 1.91 -37.73 -36.47
CA ASP A 24 0.78 -37.91 -35.55
C ASP A 24 -0.45 -37.13 -36.03
N LYS A 25 -1.63 -37.77 -36.03
CA LYS A 25 -2.89 -37.06 -36.28
C LYS A 25 -3.09 -36.02 -35.17
N LYS A 26 -3.25 -34.75 -35.53
CA LYS A 26 -3.65 -33.69 -34.58
C LYS A 26 -4.93 -34.11 -33.87
N GLN A 27 -4.89 -34.23 -32.54
CA GLN A 27 -6.10 -34.48 -31.75
C GLN A 27 -7.07 -33.31 -31.92
N LYS A 28 -8.34 -33.60 -32.28
CA LYS A 28 -9.42 -32.61 -32.23
C LYS A 28 -9.84 -32.44 -30.78
N HIS A 29 -9.41 -31.36 -30.14
CA HIS A 29 -9.91 -30.98 -28.81
C HIS A 29 -11.30 -30.33 -28.95
N ASN A 30 -12.35 -31.14 -28.81
CA ASN A 30 -13.73 -30.65 -28.68
C ASN A 30 -14.08 -30.47 -27.20
N HIS A 31 -13.91 -29.25 -26.68
CA HIS A 31 -14.87 -28.51 -25.84
C HIS A 31 -14.19 -27.21 -25.35
N ARG A 32 -14.53 -26.07 -25.95
CA ARG A 32 -14.19 -24.77 -25.35
C ARG A 32 -15.21 -24.49 -24.25
N VAL A 33 -14.89 -24.93 -23.03
CA VAL A 33 -15.66 -24.64 -21.81
C VAL A 33 -15.78 -23.12 -21.54
N LEU A 34 -14.91 -22.31 -22.17
CA LEU A 34 -14.92 -20.85 -22.10
C LEU A 34 -15.48 -20.30 -23.42
N THR A 35 -16.80 -20.20 -23.50
CA THR A 35 -17.56 -19.45 -24.53
C THR A 35 -17.72 -17.99 -24.09
N GLU A 36 -18.09 -17.11 -25.03
CA GLU A 36 -18.37 -15.69 -24.76
C GLU A 36 -19.46 -15.52 -23.69
N GLU A 37 -20.56 -16.27 -23.82
CA GLU A 37 -21.63 -16.33 -22.81
C GLU A 37 -21.13 -16.72 -21.39
N ASN A 38 -20.17 -17.65 -21.31
CA ASN A 38 -19.58 -18.04 -20.03
C ASN A 38 -18.67 -16.93 -19.46
N PHE A 39 -18.05 -16.11 -20.30
CA PHE A 39 -17.30 -14.93 -19.85
C PHE A 39 -18.24 -13.88 -19.29
N ASP A 40 -19.33 -13.58 -20.01
CA ASP A 40 -20.31 -12.57 -19.60
C ASP A 40 -20.99 -12.96 -18.28
N ASN A 41 -21.40 -14.23 -18.14
CA ASN A 41 -21.99 -14.74 -16.90
C ASN A 41 -21.01 -14.67 -15.71
N ILE A 42 -19.74 -15.00 -15.93
CA ILE A 42 -18.69 -14.88 -14.89
C ILE A 42 -18.45 -13.40 -14.54
N GLY A 43 -18.38 -12.53 -15.54
CA GLY A 43 -18.20 -11.09 -15.37
C GLY A 43 -19.32 -10.46 -14.55
N ALA A 44 -20.56 -10.60 -15.01
CA ALA A 44 -21.75 -10.06 -14.34
C ALA A 44 -21.87 -10.55 -12.88
N ARG A 45 -21.56 -11.81 -12.60
CA ARG A 45 -21.57 -12.35 -11.23
C ARG A 45 -20.48 -11.77 -10.34
N LEU A 46 -19.29 -11.54 -10.89
CA LEU A 46 -18.19 -10.93 -10.14
C LEU A 46 -18.43 -9.44 -9.91
N GLU A 47 -19.14 -8.75 -10.80
CA GLU A 47 -19.60 -7.37 -10.57
C GLU A 47 -20.56 -7.29 -9.39
N HIS A 48 -21.55 -8.20 -9.32
CA HIS A 48 -22.53 -8.21 -8.23
C HIS A 48 -21.98 -8.82 -6.92
N THR A 49 -21.00 -9.72 -7.00
CA THR A 49 -20.43 -10.41 -5.83
C THR A 49 -18.89 -10.44 -5.87
N PRO A 50 -18.22 -9.27 -5.76
CA PRO A 50 -16.78 -9.14 -5.97
C PRO A 50 -15.93 -9.92 -4.95
N ARG A 51 -16.47 -10.22 -3.76
CA ARG A 51 -15.80 -10.99 -2.71
C ARG A 51 -15.94 -12.52 -2.85
N LYS A 52 -16.65 -13.01 -3.88
CA LYS A 52 -16.95 -14.43 -4.00
C LYS A 52 -15.71 -15.23 -4.40
N SER A 53 -15.46 -16.32 -3.66
CA SER A 53 -14.31 -17.20 -3.93
C SER A 53 -14.38 -17.80 -5.33
N LEU A 54 -13.29 -17.71 -6.10
CA LEU A 54 -13.15 -18.36 -7.41
C LEU A 54 -13.34 -19.88 -7.36
N LYS A 55 -13.10 -20.50 -6.19
CA LYS A 55 -13.36 -21.94 -5.98
C LYS A 55 -14.85 -22.26 -5.87
N ARG A 56 -15.66 -21.31 -5.41
CA ARG A 56 -17.12 -21.45 -5.23
C ARG A 56 -17.92 -20.89 -6.41
N LEU A 57 -17.31 -20.08 -7.27
CA LEU A 57 -17.93 -19.56 -8.49
C LEU A 57 -18.60 -20.63 -9.37
N PRO A 58 -17.97 -21.81 -9.59
CA PRO A 58 -18.55 -22.88 -10.40
C PRO A 58 -19.91 -23.38 -9.90
N GLN A 59 -20.22 -23.25 -8.60
CA GLN A 59 -21.50 -23.70 -8.03
C GLN A 59 -22.70 -22.91 -8.55
N GLY A 60 -22.49 -21.75 -9.16
CA GLY A 60 -23.60 -21.03 -9.81
C GLY A 60 -23.36 -20.60 -11.25
N THR A 61 -22.13 -20.65 -11.76
CA THR A 61 -21.88 -20.46 -13.20
C THR A 61 -21.83 -21.77 -13.98
N GLY A 62 -21.63 -22.91 -13.31
CA GLY A 62 -21.34 -24.20 -13.96
C GLY A 62 -19.93 -24.28 -14.58
N VAL A 63 -19.12 -23.21 -14.50
CA VAL A 63 -17.82 -23.12 -15.19
C VAL A 63 -16.67 -23.42 -14.24
N SER A 64 -16.09 -24.62 -14.36
CA SER A 64 -14.93 -25.06 -13.58
C SER A 64 -13.65 -24.25 -13.85
N LYS A 65 -13.54 -23.58 -15.02
CA LYS A 65 -12.37 -22.79 -15.44
C LYS A 65 -12.45 -21.31 -15.04
N SER A 66 -13.13 -20.99 -13.94
CA SER A 66 -13.34 -19.61 -13.47
C SER A 66 -12.05 -18.80 -13.31
N ARG A 67 -10.94 -19.41 -12.82
CA ARG A 67 -9.63 -18.72 -12.71
C ARG A 67 -9.05 -18.30 -14.08
N ARG A 68 -9.22 -19.13 -15.10
CA ARG A 68 -8.76 -18.81 -16.46
C ARG A 68 -9.68 -17.77 -17.10
N ALA A 69 -10.97 -17.79 -16.77
CA ALA A 69 -11.92 -16.79 -17.21
C ALA A 69 -11.55 -15.40 -16.70
N THR A 70 -11.29 -15.27 -15.39
CA THR A 70 -10.92 -13.97 -14.79
C THR A 70 -9.60 -13.41 -15.31
N GLN A 71 -8.62 -14.27 -15.61
CA GLN A 71 -7.36 -13.84 -16.26
C GLN A 71 -7.59 -13.23 -17.64
N LEU A 72 -8.46 -13.83 -18.44
CA LEU A 72 -8.80 -13.35 -19.78
C LEU A 72 -9.67 -12.09 -19.74
N LEU A 73 -10.54 -11.97 -18.74
CA LEU A 73 -11.27 -10.74 -18.41
C LEU A 73 -10.38 -9.64 -17.78
N LYS A 74 -9.09 -9.92 -17.58
CA LYS A 74 -8.12 -9.01 -16.93
C LYS A 74 -8.54 -8.57 -15.52
N LEU A 75 -9.40 -9.33 -14.85
CA LEU A 75 -9.83 -9.07 -13.48
C LEU A 75 -8.70 -9.42 -12.52
N ARG A 76 -8.36 -8.49 -11.64
CA ARG A 76 -7.37 -8.68 -10.57
C ARG A 76 -8.09 -8.64 -9.22
N PRO A 77 -7.78 -9.58 -8.30
CA PRO A 77 -8.27 -9.47 -6.93
C PRO A 77 -7.79 -8.15 -6.33
N TYR A 78 -8.73 -7.34 -5.84
CA TYR A 78 -8.38 -6.18 -5.03
C TYR A 78 -7.94 -6.66 -3.65
N LYS A 79 -6.76 -6.22 -3.19
CA LYS A 79 -6.27 -6.50 -1.85
C LYS A 79 -6.86 -5.44 -0.91
N SER A 80 -7.97 -5.79 -0.24
CA SER A 80 -8.57 -4.90 0.75
C SER A 80 -7.63 -4.72 1.95
N THR A 81 -7.23 -3.48 2.23
CA THR A 81 -6.56 -3.12 3.48
C THR A 81 -7.60 -3.00 4.58
N VAL A 82 -7.35 -3.63 5.73
CA VAL A 82 -8.17 -3.41 6.93
C VAL A 82 -7.69 -2.12 7.58
N ILE A 83 -8.54 -1.10 7.59
CA ILE A 83 -8.30 0.18 8.26
C ILE A 83 -9.26 0.31 9.43
N HIS A 84 -8.96 1.22 10.38
CA HIS A 84 -9.86 1.52 11.48
C HIS A 84 -11.25 1.93 10.95
N VAL A 85 -12.30 1.43 11.59
CA VAL A 85 -13.68 1.81 11.27
C VAL A 85 -13.86 3.27 11.65
N LEU A 86 -14.23 4.09 10.67
CA LEU A 86 -14.57 5.50 10.89
C LEU A 86 -15.77 5.59 11.84
N GLN A 87 -15.60 6.36 12.91
CA GLN A 87 -16.66 6.76 13.80
C GLN A 87 -17.56 7.80 13.12
N PRO A 88 -18.83 7.96 13.53
CA PRO A 88 -19.76 8.89 12.89
C PRO A 88 -19.29 10.36 12.82
N ARG A 89 -18.35 10.77 13.67
CA ARG A 89 -17.79 12.14 13.72
C ARG A 89 -16.57 12.34 12.82
N ASP A 90 -15.94 11.26 12.40
CA ASP A 90 -14.68 11.29 11.65
C ASP A 90 -14.85 11.83 10.23
N PRO A 91 -15.94 11.55 9.48
CA PRO A 91 -16.15 12.12 8.15
C PRO A 91 -16.07 13.67 8.18
N ALA A 92 -16.81 14.30 9.09
CA ALA A 92 -16.81 15.77 9.22
C ALA A 92 -15.45 16.34 9.63
N SER A 93 -14.67 15.67 10.48
CA SER A 93 -13.31 16.15 10.84
C SER A 93 -12.35 16.02 9.66
N ARG A 94 -12.47 14.94 8.88
CA ARG A 94 -11.67 14.72 7.66
C ARG A 94 -11.94 15.76 6.60
N VAL A 95 -13.21 16.08 6.33
CA VAL A 95 -13.59 17.14 5.38
C VAL A 95 -13.08 18.50 5.84
N ARG A 96 -13.21 18.82 7.15
CA ARG A 96 -12.63 20.05 7.69
C ARG A 96 -11.13 20.13 7.47
N PHE A 97 -10.40 19.06 7.80
CA PHE A 97 -8.95 19.00 7.57
C PHE A 97 -8.59 19.18 6.10
N CYS A 98 -9.21 18.41 5.20
CA CYS A 98 -8.89 18.43 3.77
C CYS A 98 -9.20 19.79 3.14
N SER A 99 -10.33 20.40 3.52
CA SER A 99 -10.72 21.73 3.05
C SER A 99 -9.73 22.79 3.53
N TRP A 100 -9.40 22.78 4.82
CA TRP A 100 -8.42 23.69 5.42
C TRP A 100 -7.04 23.54 4.77
N PHE A 101 -6.55 22.31 4.64
CA PHE A 101 -5.21 22.03 4.13
C PHE A 101 -5.05 22.47 2.67
N LEU A 102 -6.02 22.14 1.82
CA LEU A 102 -5.99 22.55 0.41
C LEU A 102 -6.13 24.07 0.26
N GLN A 103 -6.99 24.71 1.06
CA GLN A 103 -7.16 26.16 1.06
C GLN A 103 -5.86 26.88 1.44
N PHE A 104 -5.22 26.47 2.54
CA PHE A 104 -3.99 27.10 3.03
C PHE A 104 -2.81 26.91 2.05
N ILE A 105 -2.80 25.81 1.30
CA ILE A 105 -1.83 25.63 0.20
C ILE A 105 -2.12 26.60 -0.94
N VAL A 106 -3.38 26.79 -1.33
CA VAL A 106 -3.76 27.72 -2.42
C VAL A 106 -3.48 29.17 -2.04
N GLU A 107 -3.70 29.53 -0.77
CA GLU A 107 -3.40 30.85 -0.21
C GLU A 107 -1.90 31.11 -0.05
N GLY A 108 -1.06 30.07 -0.15
CA GLY A 108 0.39 30.17 0.00
C GLY A 108 0.88 30.20 1.45
N GLU A 109 0.01 29.91 2.41
CA GLU A 109 0.33 29.83 3.84
C GLU A 109 1.05 28.52 4.21
N ILE A 110 0.76 27.44 3.46
CA ILE A 110 1.42 26.14 3.58
C ILE A 110 2.15 25.85 2.28
N ASP A 111 3.48 25.71 2.38
CA ASP A 111 4.23 25.03 1.33
C ASP A 111 4.13 23.52 1.53
N ARG A 112 3.61 22.83 0.52
CA ARG A 112 3.48 21.36 0.51
C ARG A 112 4.83 20.65 0.68
N GLN A 113 5.93 21.27 0.27
CA GLN A 113 7.28 20.72 0.39
C GLN A 113 7.88 20.97 1.78
N LEU A 114 7.35 21.94 2.53
CA LEU A 114 7.75 22.26 3.89
C LEU A 114 6.67 21.82 4.90
N THR A 115 5.97 20.72 4.61
CA THR A 115 5.04 20.09 5.56
C THR A 115 5.63 18.76 6.04
N PHE A 116 5.93 18.69 7.34
CA PHE A 116 6.54 17.53 7.99
C PHE A 116 5.48 16.71 8.70
N PHE A 117 5.33 15.46 8.29
CA PHE A 117 4.49 14.47 8.98
C PHE A 117 5.35 13.59 9.89
N SER A 118 4.90 13.39 11.13
CA SER A 118 5.61 12.58 12.12
C SER A 118 4.69 11.55 12.75
N ASP A 119 5.18 10.31 12.85
CA ASP A 119 4.52 9.20 13.51
C ASP A 119 5.52 8.06 13.80
N GLU A 120 5.22 7.21 14.78
CA GLU A 120 6.06 6.12 15.24
C GLU A 120 5.76 4.78 14.53
N ALA A 121 6.79 4.21 13.92
CA ALA A 121 6.71 2.89 13.30
C ALA A 121 7.28 1.79 14.20
N TRP A 122 6.45 0.79 14.55
CA TRP A 122 6.92 -0.41 15.25
C TRP A 122 7.62 -1.39 14.29
N PHE A 123 8.85 -1.75 14.63
CA PHE A 123 9.59 -2.87 14.06
C PHE A 123 9.78 -3.94 15.13
N HIS A 124 9.26 -5.15 14.91
CA HIS A 124 9.41 -6.26 15.85
C HIS A 124 10.83 -6.85 15.74
N LEU A 125 11.77 -6.21 16.42
CA LEU A 125 13.13 -6.71 16.64
C LEU A 125 13.14 -7.47 17.97
N GLN A 126 13.85 -8.60 18.04
CA GLN A 126 13.89 -9.38 19.28
C GLN A 126 14.41 -8.53 20.45
N GLY A 127 13.58 -8.29 21.46
CA GLY A 127 14.00 -7.83 22.79
C GLY A 127 13.95 -6.32 23.09
N TYR A 128 13.41 -5.46 22.21
CA TYR A 128 13.29 -4.02 22.49
C TYR A 128 11.82 -3.58 22.60
N ASN A 129 11.36 -3.30 23.82
CA ASN A 129 9.99 -2.85 24.13
C ASN A 129 10.02 -1.54 24.94
N GLU A 130 10.74 -0.53 24.45
CA GLU A 130 10.67 0.80 25.04
C GLU A 130 9.55 1.61 24.39
N THR A 131 8.76 2.28 25.22
CA THR A 131 7.74 3.25 24.77
C THR A 131 8.30 4.67 24.82
N VAL A 132 7.79 5.52 23.92
CA VAL A 132 8.09 6.95 23.92
C VAL A 132 7.17 7.64 24.91
N ASN A 133 7.76 8.26 25.94
CA ASN A 133 7.06 9.18 26.84
C ASN A 133 7.34 10.63 26.43
N CYS A 134 6.68 11.61 27.05
CA CYS A 134 6.85 13.02 26.70
C CYS A 134 8.29 13.53 26.88
N GLU A 135 9.02 13.07 27.90
CA GLU A 135 10.42 13.47 28.12
C GLU A 135 11.34 12.96 27.02
N LYS A 136 11.22 11.68 26.64
CA LYS A 136 11.97 11.10 25.51
C LYS A 136 11.59 11.76 24.20
N TYR A 137 10.31 12.05 24.00
CA TYR A 137 9.84 12.77 22.81
C TYR A 137 10.53 14.12 22.69
N VAL A 138 10.53 14.93 23.76
CA VAL A 138 11.17 16.26 23.74
C VAL A 138 12.69 16.18 23.64
N HIS A 139 13.35 15.42 24.52
CA HIS A 139 14.81 15.50 24.66
C HIS A 139 15.56 14.65 23.65
N VAL A 140 14.97 13.54 23.19
CA VAL A 140 15.62 12.63 22.24
C VAL A 140 15.11 12.90 20.84
N ILE A 141 13.80 12.81 20.61
CA ILE A 141 13.25 12.89 19.26
C ILE A 141 13.34 14.32 18.74
N LEU A 142 12.64 15.27 19.37
CA LEU A 142 12.66 16.67 18.94
C LEU A 142 14.07 17.27 19.07
N GLY A 143 14.77 16.98 20.17
CA GLY A 143 16.12 17.46 20.43
C GLY A 143 17.17 17.02 19.40
N GLN A 144 17.00 15.87 18.74
CA GLN A 144 17.91 15.40 17.68
C GLN A 144 17.42 15.79 16.29
N SER A 145 16.11 15.82 16.04
CA SER A 145 15.58 16.11 14.70
C SER A 145 15.61 17.59 14.34
N PHE A 146 15.30 18.49 15.27
CA PHE A 146 15.22 19.93 14.96
C PHE A 146 16.54 20.61 14.58
N PRO A 147 17.68 20.27 15.21
CA PRO A 147 18.97 20.83 14.79
C PRO A 147 19.38 20.49 13.36
N GLU A 148 18.88 19.38 12.81
CA GLU A 148 19.15 18.95 11.43
C GLU A 148 18.33 19.72 10.38
N LEU A 149 17.34 20.50 10.81
CA LEU A 149 16.52 21.32 9.90
C LEU A 149 17.28 22.57 9.44
N THR A 150 17.20 22.83 8.15
CA THR A 150 17.68 24.07 7.53
C THR A 150 16.91 25.28 8.08
N GLU A 151 17.45 26.48 7.89
CA GLU A 151 16.78 27.69 8.36
C GLU A 151 15.39 27.84 7.75
N ASP A 152 15.25 27.59 6.45
CA ASP A 152 13.97 27.71 5.75
C ASP A 152 12.92 26.74 6.32
N GLU A 153 13.30 25.48 6.55
CA GLU A 153 12.43 24.46 7.15
C GLU A 153 11.98 24.85 8.57
N ARG A 154 12.85 25.45 9.39
CA ARG A 154 12.45 25.96 10.71
C ARG A 154 11.55 27.20 10.59
N LEU A 155 11.85 28.09 9.64
CA LEU A 155 11.19 29.38 9.50
C LEU A 155 9.82 29.29 8.83
N ASN A 156 9.59 28.30 7.97
CA ASN A 156 8.41 28.18 7.13
C ASN A 156 7.73 26.79 7.24
N GLY A 157 8.35 25.83 7.91
CA GLY A 157 7.82 24.49 8.06
C GLY A 157 6.56 24.39 8.92
N TRP A 158 5.65 23.54 8.47
CA TRP A 158 4.46 23.08 9.20
C TRP A 158 4.67 21.65 9.70
N PHE A 159 4.37 21.40 10.98
CA PHE A 159 4.58 20.10 11.61
C PHE A 159 3.25 19.43 11.95
N GLN A 160 3.02 18.24 11.42
CA GLN A 160 1.90 17.40 11.80
C GLN A 160 2.36 16.33 12.80
N GLN A 161 1.56 16.14 13.85
CA GLN A 161 1.68 15.04 14.80
C GLN A 161 0.28 14.56 15.20
N ASP A 162 0.18 13.29 15.62
CA ASP A 162 -1.08 12.72 16.07
C ASP A 162 -1.47 13.18 17.49
N SER A 163 -2.58 12.66 18.01
CA SER A 163 -3.10 13.02 19.33
C SER A 163 -2.59 12.12 20.47
N ALA A 164 -1.45 11.42 20.30
CA ALA A 164 -0.88 10.59 21.34
C ALA A 164 -0.56 11.42 22.60
N ALA A 165 -0.62 10.77 23.77
CA ALA A 165 -0.42 11.44 25.05
C ALA A 165 0.97 12.08 25.18
N ALA A 166 2.00 11.48 24.56
CA ALA A 166 3.35 12.05 24.54
C ALA A 166 3.43 13.32 23.69
N HIS A 167 2.66 13.41 22.60
CA HIS A 167 2.66 14.54 21.65
C HIS A 167 1.84 15.73 22.15
N THR A 168 0.74 15.45 22.85
CA THR A 168 -0.18 16.46 23.39
C THR A 168 0.20 16.93 24.80
N ALA A 169 1.21 16.32 25.44
CA ALA A 169 1.70 16.76 26.73
C ALA A 169 2.16 18.22 26.68
N ARG A 170 1.93 18.97 27.77
CA ARG A 170 2.28 20.40 27.86
C ARG A 170 3.74 20.69 27.51
N VAL A 171 4.65 19.85 27.99
CA VAL A 171 6.10 19.98 27.71
C VAL A 171 6.42 19.79 26.23
N SER A 172 5.77 18.84 25.57
CA SER A 172 5.92 18.56 24.15
C SER A 172 5.38 19.68 23.29
N MET A 173 4.15 20.15 23.60
CA MET A 173 3.53 21.27 22.89
C MET A 173 4.33 22.57 23.05
N GLN A 174 4.92 22.80 24.22
CA GLN A 174 5.78 23.96 24.47
C GLN A 174 7.06 23.88 23.64
N ALA A 175 7.79 22.76 23.72
CA ALA A 175 9.01 22.54 22.93
C ALA A 175 8.75 22.67 21.42
N LEU A 176 7.65 22.10 20.94
CA LEU A 176 7.28 22.18 19.53
C LEU A 176 6.90 23.60 19.12
N SER A 177 6.17 24.34 19.97
CA SER A 177 5.79 25.73 19.69
C SER A 177 6.99 26.67 19.60
N ASP A 178 8.00 26.45 20.46
CA ASP A 178 9.22 27.26 20.49
C ASP A 178 10.02 27.12 19.19
N VAL A 179 10.02 25.93 18.57
CA VAL A 179 10.78 25.66 17.35
C VAL A 179 9.97 25.93 16.07
N SER A 180 8.69 25.56 16.05
CA SER A 180 7.83 25.66 14.86
C SER A 180 7.04 26.97 14.74
N ARG A 181 7.17 27.89 15.71
CA ARG A 181 6.43 29.17 15.78
C ARG A 181 4.91 29.00 15.61
N LYS A 182 4.35 27.97 16.24
CA LYS A 182 2.91 27.62 16.21
C LYS A 182 2.37 27.12 14.86
N ARG A 183 3.23 26.80 13.88
CA ARG A 183 2.82 26.10 12.65
C ARG A 183 2.75 24.59 12.91
N ILE A 184 1.70 24.20 13.63
CA ILE A 184 1.50 22.81 14.05
C ILE A 184 0.10 22.35 13.67
N ILE A 185 0.01 21.20 13.04
CA ILE A 185 -1.22 20.49 12.67
C ILE A 185 -1.44 19.41 13.75
N ILE A 186 -2.32 19.72 14.72
CA ILE A 186 -2.67 18.85 15.85
C ILE A 186 -4.19 18.60 15.89
N SER A 187 -4.69 17.88 16.91
CA SER A 187 -6.08 17.42 17.08
C SER A 187 -7.21 18.38 16.71
N ASP A 188 -7.00 19.69 16.86
CA ASP A 188 -8.03 20.70 16.54
C ASP A 188 -8.27 20.82 15.03
N ILE A 189 -7.24 20.49 14.24
CA ILE A 189 -7.22 20.55 12.78
C ILE A 189 -7.11 19.14 12.19
N TRP A 190 -6.29 18.28 12.78
CA TRP A 190 -6.02 16.92 12.32
C TRP A 190 -7.20 15.99 12.55
N ALA A 191 -7.62 15.30 11.49
CA ALA A 191 -8.69 14.33 11.57
C ALA A 191 -8.19 13.00 12.17
N ALA A 192 -8.59 12.71 13.41
CA ALA A 192 -8.29 11.43 14.06
C ALA A 192 -8.70 10.23 13.17
N SER A 193 -7.96 9.12 13.31
CA SER A 193 -8.21 7.88 12.55
C SER A 193 -8.13 8.04 11.02
N SER A 194 -7.22 8.88 10.53
CA SER A 194 -7.02 9.14 9.10
C SER A 194 -5.64 8.72 8.57
N PRO A 195 -5.25 7.42 8.69
CA PRO A 195 -3.96 6.93 8.20
C PRO A 195 -3.82 7.05 6.67
N ASP A 196 -4.94 7.19 5.96
CA ASP A 196 -4.97 7.42 4.53
C ASP A 196 -4.66 8.87 4.13
N LEU A 197 -4.67 9.81 5.09
CA LEU A 197 -4.25 11.21 4.93
C LEU A 197 -2.87 11.48 5.52
N ASP A 198 -2.21 10.46 6.09
CA ASP A 198 -0.86 10.55 6.62
C ASP A 198 0.15 9.86 5.68
N PRO A 199 1.05 10.61 5.00
CA PRO A 199 2.13 10.06 4.19
C PRO A 199 3.01 9.04 4.91
N ARG A 200 3.15 9.17 6.24
CA ARG A 200 3.91 8.22 7.05
C ARG A 200 3.24 6.85 7.02
N ASP A 201 1.93 6.80 7.21
CA ASP A 201 1.16 5.56 7.23
C ASP A 201 0.98 4.95 5.84
N PHE A 202 0.43 5.71 4.89
CA PHE A 202 0.05 5.14 3.59
C PHE A 202 1.24 4.84 2.67
N PHE A 203 2.40 5.46 2.93
CA PHE A 203 3.60 5.27 2.11
C PHE A 203 4.78 4.76 2.94
N PHE A 204 5.30 5.56 3.86
CA PHE A 204 6.62 5.32 4.42
C PHE A 204 6.68 4.03 5.26
N CYS A 205 5.78 3.88 6.23
CA CYS A 205 5.73 2.73 7.13
C CYS A 205 5.48 1.43 6.36
N GLY A 206 4.54 1.42 5.42
CA GLY A 206 4.27 0.26 4.57
C GLY A 206 5.43 -0.09 3.66
N CYS A 207 5.95 0.89 2.91
CA CYS A 207 7.05 0.68 1.97
C CYS A 207 8.34 0.25 2.66
N LEU A 208 8.70 0.91 3.77
CA LEU A 208 9.91 0.59 4.53
C LEU A 208 9.80 -0.79 5.17
N LYS A 209 8.66 -1.14 5.76
CA LYS A 209 8.45 -2.51 6.29
C LYS A 209 8.58 -3.55 5.18
N ASP A 210 7.96 -3.35 4.03
CA ASP A 210 8.06 -4.31 2.92
C ASP A 210 9.52 -4.48 2.44
N ARG A 211 10.28 -3.39 2.34
CA ARG A 211 11.71 -3.43 1.96
C ARG A 211 12.57 -4.14 3.01
N VAL A 212 12.47 -3.73 4.27
CA VAL A 212 13.24 -4.27 5.41
C VAL A 212 12.96 -5.76 5.63
N HIS A 213 11.71 -6.21 5.46
CA HIS A 213 11.38 -7.64 5.58
C HIS A 213 11.73 -8.46 4.33
N SER A 214 11.88 -7.82 3.16
CA SER A 214 12.30 -8.50 1.93
C SER A 214 13.82 -8.75 1.90
N SER A 215 14.61 -7.84 2.46
CA SER A 215 16.03 -8.08 2.76
C SER A 215 16.19 -9.15 3.84
N ASN A 216 17.24 -9.98 3.78
CA ASN A 216 17.44 -11.07 4.74
C ASN A 216 17.68 -10.52 6.17
N PRO A 217 16.67 -10.53 7.07
CA PRO A 217 16.75 -9.81 8.34
C PRO A 217 17.66 -10.51 9.37
N ARG A 218 18.23 -11.66 9.02
CA ARG A 218 19.06 -12.49 9.91
C ARG A 218 20.55 -12.17 9.83
N THR A 219 20.99 -11.46 8.80
CA THR A 219 22.42 -11.25 8.51
C THR A 219 22.87 -9.80 8.68
N GLU A 220 21.94 -8.85 8.77
CA GLU A 220 22.23 -7.43 8.92
C GLU A 220 21.69 -6.91 10.25
N GLU A 221 22.45 -6.02 10.90
CA GLU A 221 21.97 -5.25 12.05
C GLU A 221 20.71 -4.47 11.63
N PRO A 222 19.57 -4.59 12.34
CA PRO A 222 18.31 -3.99 11.91
C PRO A 222 18.38 -2.49 11.66
N LYS A 223 19.17 -1.77 12.46
CA LYS A 223 19.37 -0.33 12.31
C LYS A 223 20.06 0.02 11.00
N GLU A 224 21.09 -0.73 10.61
CA GLU A 224 21.85 -0.49 9.38
C GLU A 224 20.99 -0.74 8.15
N ASN A 225 20.19 -1.81 8.17
CA ASN A 225 19.27 -2.12 7.10
C ASN A 225 18.19 -1.03 6.95
N ILE A 226 17.58 -0.59 8.06
CA ILE A 226 16.60 0.51 8.04
C ILE A 226 17.24 1.78 7.45
N SER A 227 18.43 2.16 7.92
CA SER A 227 19.14 3.34 7.41
C SER A 227 19.44 3.26 5.92
N ARG A 228 19.88 2.09 5.44
CA ARG A 228 20.11 1.84 4.01
C ARG A 228 18.83 1.96 3.19
N GLU A 229 17.74 1.35 3.63
CA GLU A 229 16.46 1.40 2.91
C GLU A 229 15.87 2.81 2.88
N ILE A 230 16.06 3.60 3.94
CA ILE A 230 15.71 5.03 3.97
C ILE A 230 16.56 5.81 2.96
N ALA A 231 17.87 5.59 2.93
CA ALA A 231 18.78 6.25 1.98
C ALA A 231 18.45 5.92 0.51
N ASN A 232 17.82 4.78 0.26
CA ASN A 232 17.37 4.34 -1.06
C ASN A 232 16.01 4.95 -1.48
N ILE A 233 15.38 5.80 -0.66
CA ILE A 233 14.16 6.52 -1.05
C ILE A 233 14.55 7.72 -1.90
N LEU A 234 14.13 7.72 -3.17
CA LEU A 234 14.45 8.81 -4.09
C LEU A 234 13.54 10.02 -3.84
N ALA A 235 14.06 11.22 -4.06
CA ALA A 235 13.30 12.47 -3.95
C ALA A 235 12.04 12.48 -4.85
N GLU A 236 12.11 11.90 -6.05
CA GLU A 236 10.94 11.76 -6.94
C GLU A 236 9.83 10.90 -6.30
N GLN A 237 10.18 9.91 -5.47
CA GLN A 237 9.17 9.12 -4.76
C GLN A 237 8.44 10.00 -3.73
N LEU A 238 9.17 10.86 -3.02
CA LEU A 238 8.61 11.78 -2.03
C LEU A 238 7.71 12.84 -2.68
N GLU A 239 8.12 13.40 -3.82
CA GLU A 239 7.27 14.35 -4.57
C GLU A 239 5.96 13.70 -5.02
N ARG A 240 6.00 12.46 -5.49
CA ARG A 240 4.77 11.72 -5.83
C ARG A 240 3.90 11.47 -4.60
N VAL A 241 4.50 11.20 -3.44
CA VAL A 241 3.76 11.02 -2.18
C VAL A 241 3.01 12.29 -1.79
N ASN A 242 3.64 13.46 -1.93
CA ASN A 242 2.99 14.75 -1.73
C ASN A 242 1.81 14.94 -2.70
N GLN A 243 1.99 14.61 -3.98
CA GLN A 243 0.89 14.66 -4.95
C GLN A 243 -0.25 13.69 -4.61
N TYR A 244 0.06 12.51 -4.08
CA TYR A 244 -0.96 11.56 -3.64
C TYR A 244 -1.72 12.07 -2.42
N LEU A 245 -1.06 12.73 -1.47
CA LEU A 245 -1.71 13.36 -0.32
C LEU A 245 -2.77 14.38 -0.80
N LEU A 246 -2.39 15.29 -1.71
CA LEU A 246 -3.34 16.28 -2.24
C LEU A 246 -4.53 15.63 -2.93
N ARG A 247 -4.29 14.61 -3.75
CA ARG A 247 -5.38 13.85 -4.40
C ARG A 247 -6.29 13.16 -3.39
N ARG A 248 -5.73 12.62 -2.30
CA ARG A 248 -6.52 11.98 -1.24
C ARG A 248 -7.37 13.00 -0.50
N CYS A 249 -6.87 14.21 -0.27
CA CYS A 249 -7.66 15.31 0.24
C CYS A 249 -8.81 15.66 -0.71
N ASP A 250 -8.54 15.81 -2.02
CA ASP A 250 -9.58 16.06 -3.03
C ASP A 250 -10.66 14.96 -3.06
N GLU A 251 -10.26 13.69 -3.04
CA GLU A 251 -11.22 12.58 -3.01
C GLU A 251 -12.02 12.56 -1.70
N CYS A 252 -11.41 12.91 -0.56
CA CYS A 252 -12.12 13.03 0.71
C CYS A 252 -13.25 14.07 0.64
N LEU A 253 -13.07 15.14 -0.14
CA LEU A 253 -14.10 16.17 -0.36
C LEU A 253 -15.17 15.76 -1.38
N ARG A 254 -14.95 14.72 -2.19
CA ARG A 254 -15.90 14.24 -3.21
C ARG A 254 -16.84 13.14 -2.72
N VAL A 255 -16.44 12.42 -1.68
CA VAL A 255 -17.15 11.24 -1.17
C VAL A 255 -18.27 11.61 -0.20
N GLU A 256 -18.38 12.88 0.21
CA GLU A 256 -19.47 13.43 1.03
C GLU A 256 -20.46 14.29 0.23
#